data_AF-A0A830DF77-F1
#
_entry.id   AF-A0A830DF77-F1
#
_cell.length_a   1.000
_cell.length_b   1.000
_cell.length_c   1.000
_cell.angle_alpha   90.00
_cell.angle_beta   90.00
_cell.angle_gamma   90.00
#
_symmetry.space_group_name_H-M   'P 1'
#
loop_
_entity.id
_entity.type
_entity.pdbx_description
1 polymer ?
#
loop_
_entity_poly.entity_id
_entity_poly.type
_entity_poly.pdbx_seq_one_letter_code
_entity_poly.pdbx_strand_id
1 'polypeptide(L)'
;MTKSFLSYVDLKKQATKDLETGPDLEMGQLDPSDEDNLSKFFEEVGAVKADMEEINYLLVDLQDLNEETKSAQSPKILRGLRDRINSDMVMVLRKAKIIKTRLESLDKSNIANRSFYKEGSHIDRTRISVTNGLRIKLKDMVNDFQCLRQKIVDDHKEGLKRRYQSVTGEKPSDEAIEKMVSENGLVGVFEEKGEILEENRRSLVELHKVFLDMAVMVEVQGEKMNNIEENVVGAGVYVSGASKELDRASRLKKRRTWACWIGVLVLVFLLVCLVAVWF
;
A
#
# COMPACT_ATOMS: atom_id res chain seq x y z
N MET A 1 -26.33 -4.94 46.32
CA MET A 1 -27.05 -3.75 45.80
C MET A 1 -26.05 -2.85 45.11
N THR A 2 -26.18 -2.76 43.79
CA THR A 2 -25.36 -2.00 42.85
C THR A 2 -25.56 -0.49 43.07
N LYS A 3 -24.55 0.22 43.55
CA LYS A 3 -24.47 1.69 43.46
C LYS A 3 -23.97 2.00 42.04
N SER A 4 -24.89 2.10 41.07
CA SER A 4 -25.61 3.32 40.68
C SER A 4 -24.70 4.27 39.91
N PHE A 5 -24.82 4.15 38.58
CA PHE A 5 -24.54 5.13 37.53
C PHE A 5 -24.04 6.49 38.03
N LEU A 6 -22.75 6.72 37.82
CA LEU A 6 -22.16 8.06 37.83
C LEU A 6 -22.89 8.87 36.74
N SER A 7 -23.60 9.93 37.14
CA SER A 7 -24.34 10.78 36.21
C SER A 7 -23.38 11.38 35.20
N TYR A 8 -23.74 11.37 33.92
CA TYR A 8 -22.97 12.00 32.84
C TYR A 8 -22.62 13.47 33.16
N VAL A 9 -23.47 14.14 33.92
CA VAL A 9 -23.24 15.53 34.37
C VAL A 9 -22.10 15.60 35.39
N ASP A 10 -21.97 14.62 36.28
CA ASP A 10 -20.90 14.57 37.27
C ASP A 10 -19.56 14.22 36.61
N LEU A 11 -19.57 13.31 35.63
CA LEU A 11 -18.40 13.02 34.78
C LEU A 11 -17.95 14.26 34.00
N LYS A 12 -18.88 15.01 33.43
CA LYS A 12 -18.57 16.25 32.71
C LYS A 12 -18.03 17.32 33.65
N LYS A 13 -18.58 17.42 34.86
CA LYS A 13 -18.15 18.41 35.87
C LYS A 13 -16.78 18.07 36.46
N GLN A 14 -16.47 16.78 36.59
CA GLN A 14 -15.14 16.28 36.93
C GLN A 14 -14.14 16.62 35.81
N ALA A 15 -14.46 16.27 34.56
CA ALA A 15 -13.61 16.55 33.40
C ALA A 15 -13.36 18.05 33.19
N THR A 16 -14.35 18.92 33.44
CA THR A 16 -14.15 20.38 33.38
C THR A 16 -13.32 20.92 34.53
N LYS A 17 -13.40 20.31 35.72
CA LYS A 17 -12.55 20.69 36.85
C LYS A 17 -11.09 20.30 36.60
N ASP A 18 -10.86 19.12 36.03
CA ASP A 18 -9.53 18.65 35.65
C ASP A 18 -8.92 19.54 34.55
N LEU A 19 -9.76 20.11 33.67
CA LEU A 19 -9.36 21.08 32.63
C LEU A 19 -9.06 22.49 33.15
N GLU A 20 -9.60 22.87 34.33
CA GLU A 20 -9.42 24.20 34.95
C GLU A 20 -8.23 24.24 35.92
N THR A 21 -7.67 23.09 36.30
CA THR A 21 -6.46 22.96 37.13
C THR A 21 -5.17 23.22 36.35
N GLY A 22 -5.04 24.39 35.72
CA GLY A 22 -3.78 24.86 35.12
C GLY A 22 -3.22 23.97 34.01
N PRO A 23 -2.06 24.31 33.42
CA PRO A 23 -1.46 23.44 32.44
C PRO A 23 -1.03 22.15 33.14
N ASP A 24 -1.56 21.00 32.69
CA ASP A 24 -1.10 19.69 33.10
C ASP A 24 0.44 19.66 32.99
N LEU A 25 1.09 19.70 34.15
CA LEU A 25 2.53 19.48 34.31
C LEU A 25 2.94 18.03 33.96
N GLU A 26 2.01 17.24 33.41
CA GLU A 26 2.17 15.86 32.95
C GLU A 26 2.24 15.73 31.42
N MET A 27 2.18 16.84 30.66
CA MET A 27 2.80 16.89 29.32
C MET A 27 4.29 17.08 29.52
N GLY A 28 4.99 16.00 29.92
CA GLY A 28 6.44 16.00 30.03
C GLY A 28 7.04 16.57 28.75
N GLN A 29 7.62 17.77 28.82
CA GLN A 29 8.43 18.29 27.72
C GLN A 29 9.52 17.27 27.47
N LEU A 30 9.46 16.64 26.31
CA LEU A 30 10.56 15.80 25.83
C LEU A 30 11.82 16.67 25.83
N ASP A 31 12.91 16.12 26.35
CA ASP A 31 14.21 16.79 26.20
C ASP A 31 14.45 17.03 24.70
N PRO A 32 15.09 18.14 24.27
CA PRO A 32 15.36 18.38 22.85
C PRO A 32 16.06 17.20 22.14
N SER A 33 16.83 16.38 22.87
CA SER A 33 17.43 15.16 22.32
C SER A 33 16.42 14.04 22.03
N ASP A 34 15.38 13.89 22.86
CA ASP A 34 14.28 12.94 22.68
C ASP A 34 13.39 13.35 21.50
N GLU A 35 13.14 14.65 21.36
CA GLU A 35 12.37 15.22 20.25
C GLU A 35 13.09 15.00 18.90
N ASP A 36 14.40 15.28 18.84
CA ASP A 36 15.21 15.02 17.64
C ASP A 36 15.28 13.53 17.31
N ASN A 37 15.40 12.66 18.32
CA ASN A 37 15.42 11.20 18.14
C ASN A 37 14.14 10.68 17.49
N LEU A 38 12.99 11.07 18.04
CA LEU A 38 11.69 10.66 17.53
C LEU A 38 11.39 11.28 16.17
N SER A 39 11.80 12.53 15.93
CA SER A 39 11.60 13.21 14.65
C SER A 39 12.26 12.46 13.49
N LYS A 40 13.54 12.08 13.64
CA LYS A 40 14.27 11.28 12.65
C LYS A 40 13.64 9.91 12.43
N PHE A 41 13.21 9.26 13.50
CA PHE A 41 12.46 8.00 13.40
C PHE A 41 11.16 8.15 12.62
N PHE A 42 10.39 9.21 12.90
CA PHE A 42 9.12 9.44 12.21
C PHE A 42 9.28 9.84 10.75
N GLU A 43 10.40 10.45 10.36
CA GLU A 43 10.75 10.67 8.95
C GLU A 43 10.91 9.33 8.20
N GLU A 44 11.66 8.39 8.76
CA GLU A 44 11.82 7.04 8.19
C GLU A 44 10.48 6.28 8.14
N VAL A 45 9.68 6.37 9.20
CA VAL A 45 8.31 5.82 9.24
C VAL A 45 7.43 6.45 8.16
N GLY A 46 7.56 7.76 7.92
CA GLY A 46 6.85 8.47 6.87
C GLY A 46 7.19 7.93 5.48
N ALA A 47 8.48 7.68 5.22
CA ALA A 47 8.94 7.08 3.97
C ALA A 47 8.38 5.66 3.77
N VAL A 48 8.32 4.85 4.83
CA VAL A 48 7.67 3.53 4.80
C VAL A 48 6.18 3.65 4.49
N LYS A 49 5.46 4.55 5.16
CA LYS A 49 4.04 4.79 4.91
C LYS A 49 3.76 5.23 3.48
N ALA A 50 4.62 6.07 2.90
CA ALA A 50 4.47 6.50 1.50
C ALA A 50 4.55 5.32 0.52
N ASP A 51 5.52 4.39 0.70
CA ASP A 51 5.58 3.18 -0.13
C ASP A 51 4.36 2.27 0.06
N MET A 52 3.82 2.20 1.28
CA MET A 52 2.59 1.42 1.56
C MET A 52 1.38 1.99 0.82
N GLU A 53 1.24 3.32 0.76
CA GLU A 53 0.17 3.94 -0.02
C GLU A 53 0.33 3.69 -1.52
N GLU A 54 1.55 3.64 -2.04
CA GLU A 54 1.79 3.22 -3.42
C GLU A 54 1.36 1.77 -3.68
N ILE A 55 1.57 0.85 -2.75
CA ILE A 55 1.04 -0.52 -2.85
C ILE A 55 -0.50 -0.49 -2.91
N ASN A 56 -1.16 0.27 -2.03
CA ASN A 56 -2.62 0.39 -2.06
C ASN A 56 -3.14 0.86 -3.42
N TYR A 57 -2.51 1.88 -4.02
CA TYR A 57 -2.89 2.35 -5.35
C TYR A 57 -2.72 1.28 -6.43
N LEU A 58 -1.62 0.52 -6.39
CA LEU A 58 -1.39 -0.58 -7.33
C LEU A 58 -2.40 -1.72 -7.16
N LEU A 59 -2.81 -2.03 -5.93
CA LEU A 59 -3.83 -3.05 -5.67
C LEU A 59 -5.20 -2.65 -6.23
N VAL A 60 -5.56 -1.36 -6.13
CA VAL A 60 -6.78 -0.84 -6.74
C VAL A 60 -6.69 -0.88 -8.27
N ASP A 61 -5.58 -0.44 -8.88
CA ASP A 61 -5.43 -0.50 -10.36
C ASP A 61 -5.48 -1.96 -10.86
N LEU A 62 -4.88 -2.91 -10.12
CA LEU A 62 -4.97 -4.35 -10.44
C LEU A 62 -6.41 -4.88 -10.40
N GLN A 63 -7.22 -4.44 -9.44
CA GLN A 63 -8.65 -4.79 -9.38
C GLN A 63 -9.39 -4.24 -10.59
N ASP A 64 -9.19 -2.96 -10.91
CA ASP A 64 -9.85 -2.28 -12.02
C ASP A 64 -9.47 -2.93 -13.37
N LEU A 65 -8.18 -3.21 -13.58
CA LEU A 65 -7.66 -3.89 -14.77
C LEU A 65 -8.24 -5.30 -14.95
N ASN A 66 -8.44 -6.02 -13.84
CA ASN A 66 -9.06 -7.35 -13.88
C ASN A 66 -10.53 -7.27 -14.32
N GLU A 67 -11.29 -6.31 -13.76
CA GLU A 67 -12.68 -6.09 -14.17
C GLU A 67 -12.79 -5.61 -15.63
N GLU A 68 -11.86 -4.76 -16.08
CA GLU A 68 -11.78 -4.34 -17.48
C GLU A 68 -11.50 -5.53 -18.42
N THR A 69 -10.65 -6.48 -17.99
CA THR A 69 -10.33 -7.69 -18.74
C THR A 69 -11.56 -8.59 -18.93
N LYS A 70 -12.52 -8.59 -18.00
CA LYS A 70 -13.77 -9.38 -18.12
C LYS A 70 -14.74 -8.83 -19.17
N SER A 71 -14.74 -7.51 -19.37
CA SER A 71 -15.66 -6.83 -20.31
C SER A 71 -15.04 -6.58 -21.69
N ALA A 72 -13.71 -6.62 -21.80
CA ALA A 72 -13.01 -6.40 -23.06
C ALA A 72 -13.26 -7.49 -24.11
N GLN A 73 -13.70 -7.08 -25.30
CA GLN A 73 -14.04 -7.98 -26.42
C GLN A 73 -12.92 -8.09 -27.47
N SER A 74 -11.94 -7.18 -27.47
CA SER A 74 -10.87 -7.13 -28.46
C SER A 74 -9.61 -7.87 -27.98
N PRO A 75 -9.04 -8.80 -28.78
CA PRO A 75 -7.79 -9.49 -28.45
C PRO A 75 -6.60 -8.54 -28.23
N LYS A 76 -6.53 -7.43 -28.97
CA LYS A 76 -5.46 -6.42 -28.82
C LYS A 76 -5.56 -5.69 -27.49
N ILE A 77 -6.77 -5.33 -27.07
CA ILE A 77 -7.03 -4.67 -25.79
C ILE A 77 -6.71 -5.63 -24.64
N LEU A 78 -7.20 -6.87 -24.73
CA LEU A 78 -6.90 -7.91 -23.74
C LEU A 78 -5.39 -8.12 -23.54
N ARG A 79 -4.59 -8.10 -24.61
CA ARG A 79 -3.13 -8.19 -24.48
C ARG A 79 -2.54 -7.00 -23.71
N GLY A 80 -2.95 -5.78 -24.05
CA GLY A 80 -2.47 -4.58 -23.35
C GLY A 80 -2.85 -4.54 -21.86
N LEU A 81 -4.06 -4.97 -21.51
CA LEU A 81 -4.50 -5.08 -20.11
C LEU A 81 -3.67 -6.11 -19.34
N ARG A 82 -3.36 -7.26 -19.96
CA ARG A 82 -2.50 -8.29 -19.36
C ARG A 82 -1.08 -7.78 -19.11
N ASP A 83 -0.52 -7.05 -20.08
CA ASP A 83 0.82 -6.47 -19.93
C ASP A 83 0.86 -5.47 -18.76
N ARG A 84 -0.19 -4.66 -18.57
CA ARG A 84 -0.34 -3.76 -17.41
C ARG A 84 -0.49 -4.51 -16.09
N ILE A 85 -1.38 -5.51 -16.03
CA ILE A 85 -1.57 -6.37 -14.84
C ILE A 85 -0.22 -6.98 -14.41
N ASN A 86 0.54 -7.53 -15.37
CA ASN A 86 1.84 -8.12 -15.08
C ASN A 86 2.84 -7.07 -14.56
N SER A 87 2.86 -5.88 -15.16
CA SER A 87 3.70 -4.76 -14.70
C SER A 87 3.36 -4.34 -13.26
N ASP A 88 2.09 -4.18 -12.94
CA ASP A 88 1.66 -3.74 -11.62
C ASP A 88 1.92 -4.80 -10.56
N MET A 89 1.73 -6.09 -10.87
CA MET A 89 2.16 -7.19 -10.02
C MET A 89 3.65 -7.11 -9.67
N VAL A 90 4.52 -6.89 -10.66
CA VAL A 90 5.97 -6.73 -10.42
C VAL A 90 6.26 -5.49 -9.55
N MET A 91 5.54 -4.39 -9.76
CA MET A 91 5.71 -3.17 -8.98
C MET A 91 5.31 -3.33 -7.52
N VAL A 92 4.20 -4.01 -7.23
CA VAL A 92 3.78 -4.36 -5.86
C VAL A 92 4.88 -5.15 -5.15
N LEU A 93 5.47 -6.14 -5.83
CA LEU A 93 6.53 -6.98 -5.28
C LEU A 93 7.79 -6.20 -4.95
N ARG A 94 8.24 -5.35 -5.88
CA ARG A 94 9.41 -4.49 -5.66
C ARG A 94 9.20 -3.54 -4.48
N LYS A 95 8.01 -2.94 -4.37
CA LYS A 95 7.66 -2.05 -3.25
C LYS A 95 7.61 -2.79 -1.92
N ALA A 96 6.99 -3.98 -1.87
CA ALA A 96 6.95 -4.79 -0.66
C ALA A 96 8.38 -5.15 -0.16
N LYS A 97 9.31 -5.44 -1.09
CA LYS A 97 10.72 -5.68 -0.78
C LYS A 97 11.42 -4.44 -0.22
N ILE A 98 11.19 -3.27 -0.81
CA ILE A 98 11.74 -2.00 -0.32
C ILE A 98 11.24 -1.74 1.10
N ILE A 99 9.94 -1.88 1.35
CA ILE A 99 9.35 -1.70 2.68
C ILE A 99 9.97 -2.67 3.68
N LYS A 100 10.09 -3.94 3.32
CA LYS A 100 10.75 -4.95 4.16
C LYS A 100 12.16 -4.51 4.58
N THR A 101 13.00 -4.11 3.62
CA THR A 101 14.37 -3.67 3.92
C THR A 101 14.38 -2.40 4.79
N ARG A 102 13.43 -1.49 4.60
CA ARG A 102 13.26 -0.32 5.47
C ARG A 102 12.83 -0.71 6.89
N LEU A 103 11.95 -1.69 7.05
CA LEU A 103 11.57 -2.22 8.37
C LEU A 103 12.75 -2.90 9.08
N GLU A 104 13.56 -3.68 8.36
CA GLU A 104 14.79 -4.27 8.91
C GLU A 104 15.82 -3.19 9.31
N SER A 105 15.87 -2.08 8.58
CA SER A 105 16.68 -0.91 8.94
C SER A 105 16.16 -0.24 10.22
N LEU A 106 14.84 -0.06 10.33
CA LEU A 106 14.20 0.47 11.54
C LEU A 106 14.46 -0.42 12.75
N ASP A 107 14.42 -1.75 12.60
CA ASP A 107 14.76 -2.68 13.69
C ASP A 107 16.20 -2.49 14.17
N LYS A 108 17.16 -2.41 13.24
CA LYS A 108 18.57 -2.15 13.58
C LYS A 108 18.74 -0.80 14.27
N SER A 109 18.05 0.22 13.78
CA SER A 109 18.02 1.57 14.38
C SER A 109 17.46 1.53 15.80
N ASN A 110 16.38 0.77 16.02
CA ASN A 110 15.77 0.61 17.35
C ASN A 110 16.71 -0.12 18.33
N ILE A 111 17.40 -1.18 17.88
CA ILE A 111 18.41 -1.87 18.70
C ILE A 111 19.56 -0.94 19.04
N ALA A 112 20.09 -0.19 18.07
CA ALA A 112 21.18 0.76 18.29
C ALA A 112 20.77 1.89 19.27
N ASN A 113 19.51 2.33 19.19
CA ASN A 113 18.95 3.35 20.07
C ASN A 113 18.97 2.92 21.56
N ARG A 114 19.03 1.61 21.85
CA ARG A 114 19.09 1.09 23.21
C ARG A 114 20.37 1.41 23.98
N SER A 115 21.42 1.83 23.26
CA SER A 115 22.65 2.33 23.88
C SER A 115 22.46 3.69 24.55
N PHE A 116 21.51 4.50 24.08
CA PHE A 116 21.17 5.82 24.64
C PHE A 116 19.90 5.78 25.49
N TYR A 117 18.93 4.94 25.11
CA TYR A 117 17.65 4.78 25.78
C TYR A 117 17.51 3.38 26.36
N LYS A 118 17.29 3.25 27.66
CA LYS A 118 17.11 1.92 28.27
C LYS A 118 15.97 1.15 27.59
N GLU A 119 16.17 -0.14 27.38
CA GLU A 119 15.11 -1.05 26.90
C GLU A 119 13.85 -0.92 27.78
N GLY A 120 12.69 -0.78 27.12
CA GLY A 120 11.42 -0.56 27.79
C GLY A 120 11.16 0.87 28.27
N SER A 121 12.03 1.84 27.94
CA SER A 121 11.75 3.27 28.08
C SER A 121 10.58 3.71 27.20
N HIS A 122 10.03 4.90 27.45
CA HIS A 122 8.95 5.45 26.62
C HIS A 122 9.36 5.56 25.15
N ILE A 123 10.57 6.07 24.86
CA ILE A 123 11.10 6.20 23.50
C ILE A 123 11.27 4.83 22.83
N ASP A 124 11.89 3.86 23.52
CA ASP A 124 12.06 2.50 23.02
C ASP A 124 10.69 1.84 22.72
N ARG A 125 9.73 1.94 23.63
CA ARG A 125 8.36 1.40 23.45
C ARG A 125 7.65 2.00 22.25
N THR A 126 7.69 3.32 22.10
CA THR A 126 7.06 4.01 20.96
C THR A 126 7.65 3.55 19.64
N ARG A 127 8.98 3.51 19.54
CA ARG A 127 9.66 3.09 18.32
C ARG A 127 9.38 1.64 17.94
N ILE A 128 9.43 0.73 18.92
CA ILE A 128 9.11 -0.70 18.72
C ILE A 128 7.64 -0.88 18.32
N SER A 129 6.72 -0.23 19.03
CA SER A 129 5.27 -0.31 18.76
C SER A 129 4.93 0.14 17.33
N VAL A 130 5.46 1.29 16.91
CA VAL A 130 5.23 1.82 15.56
C VAL A 130 5.84 0.91 14.49
N THR A 131 7.07 0.44 14.69
CA THR A 131 7.74 -0.47 13.73
C THR A 131 6.97 -1.79 13.58
N ASN A 132 6.45 -2.34 14.68
CA ASN A 132 5.62 -3.54 14.64
C ASN A 132 4.28 -3.29 13.94
N GLY A 133 3.62 -2.15 14.20
CA GLY A 133 2.38 -1.77 13.51
C GLY A 133 2.56 -1.72 11.98
N LEU A 134 3.69 -1.18 11.50
CA LEU A 134 4.01 -1.17 10.07
C LEU A 134 4.26 -2.58 9.52
N ARG A 135 4.89 -3.47 10.29
CA ARG A 135 5.11 -4.88 9.91
C ARG A 135 3.79 -5.62 9.73
N ILE A 136 2.86 -5.46 10.67
CA ILE A 136 1.51 -6.02 10.57
C ILE A 136 0.82 -5.49 9.32
N LYS A 137 0.85 -4.16 9.10
CA LYS A 137 0.24 -3.56 7.90
C LYS A 137 0.84 -4.13 6.61
N LEU A 138 2.16 -4.27 6.51
CA LEU A 138 2.82 -4.87 5.33
C LEU A 138 2.37 -6.32 5.12
N LYS A 139 2.30 -7.14 6.19
CA LYS A 139 1.81 -8.51 6.11
C LYS A 139 0.39 -8.57 5.54
N ASP A 140 -0.50 -7.69 6.02
CA ASP A 140 -1.89 -7.65 5.56
C ASP A 140 -1.97 -7.23 4.08
N MET A 141 -1.22 -6.19 3.65
CA MET A 141 -1.14 -5.80 2.23
C MET A 141 -0.59 -6.92 1.32
N VAL A 142 0.39 -7.69 1.80
CA VAL A 142 0.91 -8.85 1.06
C VAL A 142 -0.14 -9.96 0.95
N ASN A 143 -0.93 -10.20 2.00
CA ASN A 143 -2.06 -11.13 1.94
C ASN A 143 -3.13 -10.68 0.94
N ASP A 144 -3.51 -9.40 0.98
CA ASP A 144 -4.49 -8.84 0.05
C ASP A 144 -4.03 -8.98 -1.41
N PHE A 145 -2.75 -8.73 -1.67
CA PHE A 145 -2.15 -8.95 -2.98
C PHE A 145 -2.22 -10.42 -3.41
N GLN A 146 -1.90 -11.37 -2.52
CA GLN A 146 -1.98 -12.80 -2.83
C GLN A 146 -3.41 -13.23 -3.16
N CYS A 147 -4.38 -12.81 -2.35
CA CYS A 147 -5.80 -13.06 -2.59
C CYS A 147 -6.26 -12.48 -3.93
N LEU A 148 -5.90 -11.22 -4.21
CA LEU A 148 -6.26 -10.56 -5.47
C LEU A 148 -5.64 -11.27 -6.68
N ARG A 149 -4.36 -11.61 -6.60
CA ARG A 149 -3.67 -12.34 -7.67
C ARG A 149 -4.34 -13.68 -7.95
N GLN A 150 -4.68 -14.43 -6.91
CA GLN A 150 -5.37 -15.71 -7.06
C GLN A 150 -6.71 -15.52 -7.77
N LYS A 151 -7.49 -14.51 -7.35
CA LYS A 151 -8.75 -14.14 -7.99
C LYS A 151 -8.57 -13.79 -9.47
N ILE A 152 -7.55 -13.01 -9.85
CA ILE A 152 -7.25 -12.66 -11.24
C ILE A 152 -7.01 -13.93 -12.08
N VAL A 153 -6.24 -14.89 -11.53
CA VAL A 153 -5.95 -16.16 -12.20
C VAL A 153 -7.23 -16.99 -12.37
N ASP A 154 -8.05 -17.08 -11.34
CA ASP A 154 -9.28 -17.86 -11.36
C ASP A 154 -10.32 -17.27 -12.32
N ASP A 155 -10.48 -15.94 -12.31
CA ASP A 155 -11.33 -15.19 -13.23
C ASP A 155 -10.91 -15.43 -14.69
N HIS A 156 -9.59 -15.49 -14.95
CA HIS A 156 -9.07 -15.79 -16.28
C HIS A 156 -9.33 -17.23 -16.71
N LYS A 157 -9.06 -18.21 -15.82
CA LYS A 157 -9.36 -19.63 -16.05
C LYS A 157 -10.84 -19.81 -16.39
N GLU A 158 -11.73 -19.15 -15.66
CA GLU A 158 -13.16 -19.21 -15.91
C GLU A 158 -13.54 -18.57 -17.26
N GLY A 159 -12.97 -17.41 -17.58
CA GLY A 159 -13.19 -16.73 -18.86
C GLY A 159 -12.71 -17.53 -20.08
N LEU A 160 -11.65 -18.34 -19.94
CA LEU A 160 -11.21 -19.28 -20.97
C LEU A 160 -12.16 -20.47 -21.09
N LYS A 161 -12.58 -21.05 -19.97
CA LYS A 161 -13.52 -22.17 -19.93
C LYS A 161 -14.85 -21.83 -20.61
N ARG A 162 -15.42 -20.66 -20.30
CA ARG A 162 -16.66 -20.18 -20.95
C ARG A 162 -16.50 -20.03 -22.47
N ARG A 163 -15.38 -19.47 -22.91
CA ARG A 163 -15.08 -19.31 -24.35
C ARG A 163 -14.88 -20.65 -25.05
N TYR A 164 -14.15 -21.58 -24.46
CA TYR A 164 -13.96 -22.91 -25.02
C TYR A 164 -15.29 -23.63 -25.19
N GLN A 165 -16.10 -23.70 -24.13
CA GLN A 165 -17.43 -24.33 -24.16
C GLN A 165 -18.35 -23.69 -25.21
N SER A 166 -18.32 -22.36 -25.35
CA SER A 166 -19.11 -21.66 -26.36
C SER A 166 -18.69 -21.99 -27.80
N VAL A 167 -17.44 -22.36 -28.03
CA VAL A 167 -16.89 -22.64 -29.37
C VAL A 167 -16.96 -24.12 -29.72
N THR A 168 -16.62 -25.00 -28.78
CA THR A 168 -16.55 -26.45 -29.01
C THR A 168 -17.83 -27.20 -28.59
N GLY A 169 -18.67 -26.59 -27.74
CA GLY A 169 -19.83 -27.25 -27.15
C GLY A 169 -19.49 -28.22 -26.00
N GLU A 170 -18.21 -28.46 -25.73
CA GLU A 170 -17.73 -29.41 -24.73
C GLU A 170 -17.01 -28.72 -23.57
N LYS A 171 -17.03 -29.35 -22.38
CA LYS A 171 -16.29 -28.87 -21.22
C LYS A 171 -14.81 -29.23 -21.39
N PRO A 172 -13.88 -28.26 -21.34
CA PRO A 172 -12.45 -28.56 -21.43
C PRO A 172 -11.99 -29.29 -20.16
N SER A 173 -11.00 -30.18 -20.31
CA SER A 173 -10.30 -30.77 -19.17
C SER A 173 -9.50 -29.69 -18.43
N ASP A 174 -9.23 -29.92 -17.14
CA ASP A 174 -8.45 -28.97 -16.35
C ASP A 174 -7.02 -28.79 -16.91
N GLU A 175 -6.40 -29.86 -17.40
CA GLU A 175 -5.11 -29.81 -18.10
C GLU A 175 -5.14 -28.94 -19.37
N ALA A 176 -6.22 -29.01 -20.16
CA ALA A 176 -6.37 -28.19 -21.35
C ALA A 176 -6.53 -26.70 -20.98
N ILE A 177 -7.25 -26.40 -19.91
CA ILE A 177 -7.35 -25.04 -19.39
C ILE A 177 -5.99 -24.55 -18.90
N GLU A 178 -5.26 -25.33 -18.10
CA GLU A 178 -3.95 -24.91 -17.62
C GLU A 178 -2.95 -24.67 -18.76
N LYS A 179 -2.99 -25.48 -19.80
CA LYS A 179 -2.21 -25.25 -21.03
C LYS A 179 -2.62 -23.96 -21.74
N MET A 180 -3.91 -23.69 -21.91
CA MET A 180 -4.39 -22.44 -22.55
C MET A 180 -4.08 -21.19 -21.73
N VAL A 181 -4.17 -21.28 -20.40
CA VAL A 181 -3.80 -20.19 -19.49
C VAL A 181 -2.29 -19.96 -19.57
N SER A 182 -1.55 -21.04 -19.83
CA SER A 182 -0.12 -20.98 -20.07
C SER A 182 0.20 -20.24 -21.39
N GLU A 183 -0.38 -20.68 -22.50
CA GLU A 183 -0.19 -20.08 -23.83
C GLU A 183 -0.72 -18.62 -23.93
N ASN A 184 -1.77 -18.26 -23.19
CA ASN A 184 -2.39 -16.92 -23.24
C ASN A 184 -1.79 -15.89 -22.26
N GLY A 185 -0.75 -16.24 -21.51
CA GLY A 185 0.09 -15.26 -20.81
C GLY A 185 -0.54 -14.57 -19.59
N LEU A 186 -1.61 -15.11 -19.00
CA LEU A 186 -2.11 -14.67 -17.68
C LEU A 186 -1.65 -15.58 -16.55
N VAL A 187 -1.37 -16.86 -16.84
CA VAL A 187 -0.56 -17.74 -15.96
C VAL A 187 0.71 -18.19 -16.66
N GLY A 188 0.75 -18.38 -17.99
CA GLY A 188 1.98 -18.79 -18.68
C GLY A 188 2.74 -17.69 -19.38
N VAL A 189 2.94 -16.59 -18.67
CA VAL A 189 4.30 -16.00 -18.68
C VAL A 189 5.24 -16.87 -17.81
N PHE A 190 5.00 -18.19 -17.80
CA PHE A 190 5.86 -19.24 -17.26
C PHE A 190 6.68 -19.99 -18.32
N GLU A 191 6.49 -19.75 -19.63
CA GLU A 191 7.25 -20.52 -20.64
C GLU A 191 7.65 -19.85 -21.97
N GLU A 192 7.24 -18.61 -22.32
CA GLU A 192 7.55 -18.10 -23.70
C GLU A 192 8.22 -16.73 -23.84
N LYS A 193 8.72 -16.10 -22.77
CA LYS A 193 9.62 -14.93 -22.88
C LYS A 193 10.74 -15.01 -21.85
N GLY A 194 11.88 -15.61 -22.24
CA GLY A 194 12.97 -16.06 -21.38
C GLY A 194 13.63 -15.06 -20.41
N GLU A 195 13.30 -13.76 -20.45
CA GLU A 195 13.81 -12.77 -19.48
C GLU A 195 12.75 -12.31 -18.47
N ILE A 196 11.54 -11.95 -18.94
CA ILE A 196 10.42 -11.52 -18.08
C ILE A 196 9.85 -12.72 -17.28
N LEU A 197 9.95 -13.91 -17.86
CA LEU A 197 9.61 -15.20 -17.25
C LEU A 197 10.40 -15.47 -15.96
N GLU A 198 11.72 -15.41 -16.05
CA GLU A 198 12.60 -15.67 -14.92
C GLU A 198 12.39 -14.62 -13.82
N GLU A 199 12.19 -13.36 -14.21
CA GLU A 199 11.89 -12.29 -13.27
C GLU A 199 10.54 -12.50 -12.56
N ASN A 200 9.49 -12.93 -13.26
CA ASN A 200 8.18 -13.21 -12.67
C ASN A 200 8.13 -14.47 -11.81
N ARG A 201 8.85 -15.54 -12.21
CA ARG A 201 8.95 -16.77 -11.40
C ARG A 201 9.75 -16.52 -10.13
N ARG A 202 10.87 -15.80 -10.25
CA ARG A 202 11.64 -15.34 -9.10
C ARG A 202 10.82 -14.40 -8.25
N SER A 203 10.07 -13.47 -8.82
CA SER A 203 9.28 -12.52 -8.04
C SER A 203 8.17 -13.21 -7.23
N LEU A 204 7.61 -14.33 -7.69
CA LEU A 204 6.69 -15.16 -6.89
C LEU A 204 7.36 -15.93 -5.75
N VAL A 205 8.51 -16.54 -6.02
CA VAL A 205 9.31 -17.19 -4.96
C VAL A 205 9.76 -16.13 -3.94
N GLU A 206 10.11 -14.94 -4.42
CA GLU A 206 10.46 -13.79 -3.60
C GLU A 206 9.27 -13.24 -2.83
N LEU A 207 8.06 -13.23 -3.40
CA LEU A 207 6.85 -12.85 -2.67
C LEU A 207 6.59 -13.80 -1.52
N HIS A 208 6.66 -15.10 -1.78
CA HIS A 208 6.49 -16.11 -0.76
C HIS A 208 7.56 -15.98 0.32
N LYS A 209 8.80 -15.63 -0.06
CA LYS A 209 9.87 -15.30 0.88
C LYS A 209 9.58 -14.04 1.69
N VAL A 210 9.10 -12.95 1.08
CA VAL A 210 8.69 -11.74 1.81
C VAL A 210 7.56 -12.07 2.79
N PHE A 211 6.57 -12.84 2.35
CA PHE A 211 5.45 -13.27 3.18
C PHE A 211 5.89 -14.13 4.38
N LEU A 212 6.70 -15.16 4.14
CA LEU A 212 7.21 -16.05 5.18
C LEU A 212 8.10 -15.28 6.16
N ASP A 213 9.00 -14.43 5.64
CA ASP A 213 9.88 -13.62 6.47
C ASP A 213 9.07 -12.61 7.30
N MET A 214 7.96 -12.06 6.78
CA MET A 214 7.03 -11.22 7.56
C MET A 214 6.30 -12.01 8.64
N ALA A 215 5.82 -13.22 8.35
CA ALA A 215 5.16 -14.07 9.33
C ALA A 215 6.11 -14.37 10.50
N VAL A 216 7.33 -14.80 10.20
CA VAL A 216 8.38 -15.03 11.21
C VAL A 216 8.70 -13.74 11.98
N MET A 217 8.84 -12.62 11.27
CA MET A 217 9.14 -11.33 11.89
C MET A 217 8.05 -10.86 12.85
N VAL A 218 6.77 -11.14 12.59
CA VAL A 218 5.66 -10.80 13.50
C VAL A 218 5.62 -11.77 14.69
N GLU A 219 5.89 -13.06 14.48
CA GLU A 219 5.90 -14.09 15.54
C GLU A 219 7.01 -13.89 16.58
N VAL A 220 8.20 -13.44 16.15
CA VAL A 220 9.36 -13.19 17.03
C VAL A 220 9.09 -12.05 18.05
N GLN A 221 8.11 -11.17 17.81
CA GLN A 221 7.80 -10.02 18.69
C GLN A 221 6.61 -10.24 19.64
N GLY A 222 6.28 -11.51 19.94
CA GLY A 222 5.18 -11.96 20.78
C GLY A 222 4.64 -11.00 21.87
N GLU A 223 3.32 -10.76 21.78
CA GLU A 223 2.37 -10.67 22.90
C GLU A 223 2.49 -9.52 23.93
N LYS A 224 2.91 -8.32 23.53
CA LYS A 224 2.50 -7.08 24.24
C LYS A 224 1.78 -6.12 23.30
N MET A 225 0.58 -6.57 22.97
CA MET A 225 -0.45 -5.91 22.18
C MET A 225 -1.40 -5.18 23.12
N ASN A 226 -1.48 -3.85 23.02
CA ASN A 226 -2.70 -3.02 23.13
C ASN A 226 -2.28 -1.57 23.35
N ASN A 227 -2.22 -0.84 22.23
CA ASN A 227 -2.38 0.62 22.04
C ASN A 227 -1.80 0.99 20.66
N ILE A 228 -2.16 0.22 19.64
CA ILE A 228 -1.60 0.32 18.28
C ILE A 228 -2.21 1.48 17.52
N GLU A 229 -3.50 1.76 17.72
CA GLU A 229 -4.20 2.83 16.99
C GLU A 229 -3.81 4.22 17.53
N GLU A 230 -3.75 4.39 18.84
CA GLU A 230 -3.44 5.68 19.50
C GLU A 230 -1.99 6.15 19.25
N ASN A 231 -1.02 5.24 19.32
CA ASN A 231 0.39 5.57 19.06
C ASN A 231 0.71 5.75 17.56
N VAL A 232 -0.01 5.05 16.67
CA VAL A 232 0.11 5.23 15.22
C VAL A 232 -0.57 6.52 14.77
N VAL A 233 -1.62 6.98 15.46
CA VAL A 233 -2.23 8.31 15.28
C VAL A 233 -1.28 9.43 15.69
N GLY A 234 -0.52 9.28 16.78
CA GLY A 234 0.55 10.22 17.16
C GLY A 234 1.64 10.38 16.08
N ALA A 235 2.08 9.26 15.48
CA ALA A 235 2.94 9.26 14.30
C ALA A 235 2.24 9.90 13.07
N GLY A 236 0.91 9.77 12.98
CA GLY A 236 0.08 10.42 11.99
C GLY A 236 0.10 11.94 12.11
N VAL A 237 0.12 12.51 13.32
CA VAL A 237 0.20 13.97 13.53
C VAL A 237 1.55 14.53 13.04
N TYR A 238 2.67 13.88 13.39
CA TYR A 238 4.01 14.27 12.92
C TYR A 238 4.22 14.06 11.39
N VAL A 239 3.63 13.02 10.79
CA VAL A 239 3.74 12.74 9.34
C VAL A 239 2.67 13.47 8.50
N SER A 240 1.55 13.91 9.08
CA SER A 240 0.46 14.59 8.36
C SER A 240 0.89 15.92 7.71
N GLY A 241 1.95 16.54 8.23
CA GLY A 241 2.62 17.68 7.60
C GLY A 241 3.23 17.32 6.25
N ALA A 242 3.90 16.17 6.14
CA ALA A 242 4.57 15.72 4.92
C ALA A 242 3.60 15.12 3.88
N SER A 243 2.58 14.37 4.30
CA SER A 243 1.58 13.81 3.37
C SER A 243 0.67 14.87 2.75
N LYS A 244 0.36 15.97 3.46
CA LYS A 244 -0.37 17.12 2.88
C LYS A 244 0.40 17.80 1.75
N GLU A 245 1.73 17.77 1.78
CA GLU A 245 2.59 18.30 0.73
C GLU A 245 2.62 17.36 -0.50
N LEU A 246 2.68 16.04 -0.31
CA LEU A 246 2.63 15.06 -1.39
C LEU A 246 1.26 15.00 -2.09
N ASP A 247 0.18 15.13 -1.32
CA ASP A 247 -1.19 15.20 -1.83
C ASP A 247 -1.50 16.56 -2.51
N ARG A 248 -0.83 17.64 -2.09
CA ARG A 248 -0.76 18.89 -2.87
C ARG A 248 0.04 18.72 -4.15
N ALA A 249 1.20 18.05 -4.10
CA ALA A 249 2.09 17.87 -5.24
C ALA A 249 1.48 16.97 -6.33
N SER A 250 0.78 15.89 -5.95
CA SER A 250 0.09 15.00 -6.89
C SER A 250 -1.07 15.70 -7.59
N ARG A 251 -1.88 16.47 -6.85
CA ARG A 251 -2.97 17.29 -7.41
C ARG A 251 -2.46 18.45 -8.27
N LEU A 252 -1.33 19.07 -7.92
CA LEU A 252 -0.68 20.11 -8.74
C LEU A 252 -0.09 19.54 -10.03
N LYS A 253 0.49 18.33 -10.01
CA LYS A 253 0.99 17.63 -11.20
C LYS A 253 -0.15 17.29 -12.17
N LYS A 254 -1.29 16.79 -11.66
CA LYS A 254 -2.49 16.47 -12.46
C LYS A 254 -3.17 17.73 -13.02
N ARG A 255 -3.15 18.85 -12.30
CA ARG A 255 -3.71 20.13 -12.77
C ARG A 255 -2.83 20.82 -13.82
N ARG A 256 -1.50 20.74 -13.68
CA ARG A 256 -0.54 21.37 -14.62
C ARG A 256 -0.47 20.66 -15.97
N THR A 257 -0.61 19.34 -16.00
CA THR A 257 -0.71 18.59 -17.27
C THR A 257 -2.01 18.96 -18.01
N TRP A 258 -3.15 18.96 -17.32
CA TRP A 258 -4.44 19.31 -17.92
C TRP A 258 -4.51 20.77 -18.38
N ALA A 259 -3.96 21.71 -17.61
CA ALA A 259 -3.92 23.13 -18.00
C ALA A 259 -3.04 23.38 -19.25
N CYS A 260 -1.92 22.65 -19.41
CA CYS A 260 -1.11 22.71 -20.63
C CYS A 260 -1.85 22.15 -21.85
N TRP A 261 -2.54 21.01 -21.71
CA TRP A 261 -3.32 20.43 -22.81
C TRP A 261 -4.47 21.34 -23.26
N ILE A 262 -5.15 22.00 -22.33
CA ILE A 262 -6.20 22.98 -22.63
C ILE A 262 -5.62 24.21 -23.33
N GLY A 263 -4.47 24.73 -22.89
CA GLY A 263 -3.79 25.86 -23.52
C GLY A 263 -3.36 25.58 -24.96
N VAL A 264 -2.81 24.39 -25.22
CA VAL A 264 -2.42 23.96 -26.58
C VAL A 264 -3.62 23.82 -27.49
N LEU A 265 -4.74 23.27 -26.99
CA LEU A 265 -5.97 23.12 -27.78
C LEU A 265 -6.57 24.47 -28.20
N VAL A 266 -6.59 25.45 -27.29
CA VAL A 266 -7.07 26.81 -27.58
C VAL A 266 -6.18 27.52 -28.61
N LEU A 267 -4.86 27.35 -28.51
CA LEU A 267 -3.92 27.95 -29.46
C LEU A 267 -4.09 27.38 -30.88
N VAL A 268 -4.27 26.07 -31.01
CA VAL A 268 -4.53 25.41 -32.29
C VAL A 268 -5.86 25.87 -32.89
N PHE A 269 -6.91 26.01 -32.07
CA PHE A 269 -8.20 26.52 -32.52
C PHE A 269 -8.10 27.95 -33.08
N LEU A 270 -7.38 28.84 -32.39
CA LEU A 270 -7.17 30.23 -32.85
C LEU A 270 -6.40 30.30 -34.18
N LEU A 271 -5.39 29.44 -34.37
CA LEU A 271 -4.64 29.36 -35.62
C LEU A 271 -5.52 28.90 -36.79
N VAL A 272 -6.39 27.91 -36.57
CA VAL A 272 -7.33 27.44 -37.60
C VAL A 272 -8.33 28.53 -37.97
N CYS A 273 -8.87 29.27 -36.98
CA CYS A 273 -9.76 30.40 -37.24
C CYS A 273 -9.08 31.52 -38.03
N LEU A 274 -7.81 31.84 -37.74
CA LEU A 274 -7.07 32.88 -38.48
C LEU A 274 -6.84 32.48 -39.94
N VAL A 275 -6.49 31.22 -40.20
CA VAL A 275 -6.31 30.71 -41.57
C VAL A 275 -7.62 30.73 -42.34
N ALA A 276 -8.74 30.36 -41.72
CA ALA A 276 -10.07 30.37 -42.35
C ALA A 276 -10.64 31.77 -42.62
N VAL A 277 -10.08 32.82 -42.00
CA VAL A 277 -10.46 34.22 -42.26
C VAL A 277 -9.59 34.83 -43.37
N TRP A 278 -8.40 34.28 -43.59
CA TRP A 278 -7.44 34.74 -44.60
C TRP A 278 -7.54 34.00 -45.94
N PHE A 279 -8.25 32.87 -45.99
CA PHE A 279 -8.54 32.07 -47.18
C PHE A 279 -10.06 32.07 -47.45
#